data_AF-A0A0U1DUW0-F1
#
_entry.id   AF-A0A0U1DUW0-F1
#
_cell.length_a   1.000
_cell.length_b   1.000
_cell.length_c   1.000
_cell.angle_alpha   90.00
_cell.angle_beta   90.00
_cell.angle_gamma   90.00
#
_symmetry.space_group_name_H-M   'P 1'
#
loop_
_entity.id
_entity.type
_entity.pdbx_description
1 polymer ?
#
loop_
_entity_poly.entity_id
_entity_poly.type
_entity_poly.pdbx_seq_one_letter_code
_entity_poly.pdbx_strand_id
1 'polypeptide(L)'
;MNNVLHVETGRDWEELRSRNLMTVLDPMVLRTAELYFSGPTRIPEDERDAVWQAIDTNIGALMTFVDAVLLYDNLPVFSYERSFPESQLLTLDLLTDVLWPVQMHGAAYQECKQSAIEEIGSLRSISRALVQDVLGDLAAYKYEWHPAGVEHERAVDPRFYAFVLSGLMYDAYAQKLSVSGGAATEQAQRILQPKRAKMLAEVAIGHRSPHHPGIDPEQAVFEEIARLVPRTVPGLAPVATFPTTVTFLPLLLNQLDQYGGPADLLDVVAKYRNKGSVQDFRAWHARLREDLHLGRLPSGLQDDLRKISAEANGEAGSPVKFEVGLDALAVPAVKAAAEGNKLIGFVKQHLPGGRYQKLMYRALNAQNNYFDLSKRLRQVWFAEL
;
A
#
# COMPACT_ATOMS: atom_id res chain seq x y z
N MET A 1 2.41 -22.22 11.95
CA MET A 1 3.47 -21.64 11.10
C MET A 1 3.32 -22.21 9.69
N ASN A 2 3.14 -21.33 8.71
CA ASN A 2 3.11 -21.74 7.30
C ASN A 2 4.47 -22.28 6.88
N ASN A 3 4.49 -23.37 6.11
CA ASN A 3 5.72 -23.89 5.53
C ASN A 3 6.28 -22.87 4.52
N VAL A 4 7.61 -22.71 4.50
CA VAL A 4 8.29 -21.89 3.49
C VAL A 4 8.06 -22.49 2.12
N LEU A 5 7.57 -21.67 1.19
CA LEU A 5 7.41 -22.06 -0.22
C LEU A 5 8.67 -21.68 -0.98
N HIS A 6 9.11 -22.55 -1.88
CA HIS A 6 10.30 -22.33 -2.70
C HIS A 6 9.90 -22.18 -4.17
N VAL A 7 10.44 -21.18 -4.85
CA VAL A 7 10.23 -20.94 -6.27
C VAL A 7 11.58 -21.00 -6.96
N GLU A 8 11.79 -22.07 -7.73
CA GLU A 8 13.03 -22.34 -8.45
C GLU A 8 12.84 -22.30 -9.97
N THR A 9 11.64 -22.64 -10.44
CA THR A 9 11.29 -22.85 -11.84
C THR A 9 9.95 -22.22 -12.22
N GLY A 10 9.60 -22.28 -13.50
CA GLY A 10 8.31 -21.81 -14.03
C GLY A 10 7.08 -22.45 -13.37
N ARG A 11 7.17 -23.73 -12.96
CA ARG A 11 6.05 -24.49 -12.38
C ARG A 11 5.67 -24.02 -10.99
N ASP A 12 6.63 -23.52 -10.22
CA ASP A 12 6.39 -23.11 -8.84
C ASP A 12 5.53 -21.83 -8.77
N TRP A 13 5.54 -21.01 -9.84
CA TRP A 13 4.59 -19.90 -9.99
C TRP A 13 3.15 -20.38 -10.14
N GLU A 14 2.91 -21.53 -10.79
CA GLU A 14 1.58 -22.13 -10.89
C GLU A 14 1.09 -22.63 -9.52
N GLU A 15 2.00 -23.15 -8.70
CA GLU A 15 1.66 -23.53 -7.32
C GLU A 15 1.20 -22.32 -6.51
N LEU A 16 1.93 -21.19 -6.57
CA LEU A 16 1.52 -19.96 -5.90
C LEU A 16 0.15 -19.47 -6.39
N ARG A 17 -0.10 -19.49 -7.71
CA ARG A 17 -1.42 -19.19 -8.29
C ARG A 17 -2.52 -20.09 -7.74
N SER A 18 -2.29 -21.40 -7.69
CA SER A 18 -3.28 -22.38 -7.22
C SER A 18 -3.68 -22.18 -5.75
N ARG A 19 -2.77 -21.59 -4.95
CA ARG A 19 -2.99 -21.22 -3.55
C ARG A 19 -3.54 -19.80 -3.37
N ASN A 20 -3.87 -19.12 -4.47
CA ASN A 20 -4.32 -17.71 -4.48
C ASN A 20 -3.32 -16.75 -3.82
N LEU A 21 -2.02 -17.01 -3.98
CA LEU A 21 -0.92 -16.18 -3.51
C LEU A 21 -0.56 -15.11 -4.55
N MET A 22 -1.56 -14.30 -4.92
CA MET A 22 -1.54 -13.38 -6.07
C MET A 22 -1.08 -11.96 -5.74
N THR A 23 -0.39 -11.76 -4.60
CA THR A 23 0.06 -10.43 -4.16
C THR A 23 1.58 -10.40 -4.01
N VAL A 24 2.20 -9.33 -4.49
CA VAL A 24 3.62 -9.05 -4.28
C VAL A 24 3.77 -7.74 -3.51
N LEU A 25 4.03 -7.88 -2.21
CA LEU A 25 4.21 -6.75 -1.30
C LEU A 25 5.65 -6.25 -1.34
N ASP A 26 5.82 -4.93 -1.28
CA ASP A 26 7.15 -4.33 -1.22
C ASP A 26 7.90 -4.72 0.06
N PRO A 27 9.20 -5.04 -0.01
CA PRO A 27 9.98 -5.33 1.19
C PRO A 27 10.05 -4.14 2.13
N MET A 28 10.00 -2.89 1.66
CA MET A 28 10.00 -1.74 2.56
C MET A 28 8.69 -1.59 3.34
N VAL A 29 7.56 -1.99 2.75
CA VAL A 29 6.27 -2.03 3.48
C VAL A 29 6.35 -2.99 4.66
N LEU A 30 6.92 -4.17 4.43
CA LEU A 30 7.16 -5.17 5.46
C LEU A 30 8.16 -4.67 6.52
N ARG A 31 9.26 -4.03 6.12
CA ARG A 31 10.28 -3.52 7.06
C ARG A 31 9.78 -2.40 7.94
N THR A 32 9.05 -1.44 7.39
CA THR A 32 8.42 -0.39 8.21
C THR A 32 7.47 -1.01 9.25
N ALA A 33 6.66 -1.99 8.85
CA ALA A 33 5.76 -2.67 9.76
C ALA A 33 6.49 -3.48 10.84
N GLU A 34 7.49 -4.26 10.46
CA GLU A 34 8.32 -5.04 11.38
C GLU A 34 8.96 -4.15 12.44
N LEU A 35 9.61 -3.04 12.04
CA LEU A 35 10.25 -2.11 12.97
C LEU A 35 9.25 -1.41 13.89
N TYR A 36 8.06 -1.07 13.37
CA TYR A 36 7.01 -0.48 14.18
C TYR A 36 6.45 -1.47 15.21
N PHE A 37 5.99 -2.65 14.76
CA PHE A 37 5.33 -3.64 15.61
C PHE A 37 6.28 -4.38 16.56
N SER A 38 7.59 -4.40 16.28
CA SER A 38 8.60 -4.93 17.20
C SER A 38 8.87 -4.01 18.40
N GLY A 39 8.43 -2.76 18.33
CA GLY A 39 8.63 -1.75 19.37
C GLY A 39 10.08 -1.25 19.49
N PRO A 40 10.31 -0.17 20.24
CA PRO A 40 11.62 0.46 20.40
C PRO A 40 12.58 -0.35 21.30
N THR A 41 12.07 -1.27 22.10
CA THR A 41 12.85 -2.05 23.07
C THR A 41 13.86 -3.00 22.41
N ARG A 42 13.59 -3.42 21.16
CA ARG A 42 14.49 -4.25 20.35
C ARG A 42 15.54 -3.47 19.57
N ILE A 43 15.50 -2.13 19.66
CA ILE A 43 16.41 -1.23 18.94
C ILE A 43 17.39 -0.61 19.96
N PRO A 44 18.70 -0.57 19.65
CA PRO A 44 19.69 0.14 20.47
C PRO A 44 19.24 1.58 20.75
N GLU A 45 19.42 2.04 21.99
CA GLU A 45 18.86 3.33 22.45
C GLU A 45 19.32 4.52 21.59
N ASP A 46 20.58 4.51 21.15
CA ASP A 46 21.20 5.50 20.28
C ASP A 46 20.68 5.47 18.83
N GLU A 47 20.05 4.37 18.40
CA GLU A 47 19.47 4.21 17.06
C GLU A 47 17.95 4.52 17.03
N ARG A 48 17.26 4.54 18.18
CA ARG A 48 15.78 4.61 18.26
C ARG A 48 15.19 5.82 17.55
N ASP A 49 15.76 7.01 17.73
CA ASP A 49 15.26 8.23 17.09
C ASP A 49 15.45 8.20 15.57
N ALA A 50 16.57 7.64 15.09
CA ALA A 50 16.82 7.49 13.65
C ALA A 50 15.84 6.49 13.02
N VAL A 51 15.57 5.37 13.69
CA VAL A 51 14.57 4.39 13.23
C VAL A 51 13.17 4.99 13.27
N TRP A 52 12.80 5.70 14.34
CA TRP A 52 11.52 6.40 14.39
C TRP A 52 11.38 7.39 13.25
N GLN A 53 12.41 8.21 12.99
CA GLN A 53 12.38 9.19 11.90
C GLN A 53 12.17 8.50 10.54
N ALA A 54 12.82 7.36 10.32
CA ALA A 54 12.63 6.58 9.10
C ALA A 54 11.25 5.91 9.03
N ILE A 55 10.61 5.55 10.15
CA ILE A 55 9.20 5.11 10.18
C ILE A 55 8.27 6.29 9.86
N ASP A 56 8.50 7.44 10.47
CA ASP A 56 7.70 8.65 10.34
C ASP A 56 7.63 9.14 8.88
N THR A 57 8.78 9.20 8.21
CA THR A 57 8.86 9.54 6.77
C THR A 57 8.24 8.49 5.86
N ASN A 58 7.89 7.31 6.41
CA ASN A 58 7.31 6.17 5.70
C ASN A 58 6.00 5.67 6.32
N ILE A 59 5.23 6.52 7.01
CA ILE A 59 3.92 6.15 7.59
C ILE A 59 2.98 5.52 6.54
N GLY A 60 3.03 6.00 5.29
CA GLY A 60 2.25 5.42 4.20
C GLY A 60 2.57 3.92 3.95
N ALA A 61 3.80 3.49 4.23
CA ALA A 61 4.17 2.08 4.18
C ALA A 61 3.50 1.28 5.31
N LEU A 62 3.44 1.83 6.53
CA LEU A 62 2.73 1.22 7.65
C LEU A 62 1.22 1.12 7.38
N MET A 63 0.61 2.18 6.84
CA MET A 63 -0.78 2.16 6.38
C MET A 63 -1.00 1.04 5.35
N THR A 64 -0.13 0.98 4.34
CA THR A 64 -0.19 -0.03 3.28
C THR A 64 -0.09 -1.46 3.83
N PHE A 65 0.78 -1.69 4.81
CA PHE A 65 0.89 -2.99 5.48
C PHE A 65 -0.40 -3.36 6.21
N VAL A 66 -0.93 -2.45 7.04
CA VAL A 66 -2.17 -2.70 7.81
C VAL A 66 -3.34 -2.97 6.88
N ASP A 67 -3.47 -2.18 5.81
CA ASP A 67 -4.51 -2.38 4.81
C ASP A 67 -4.32 -3.70 4.07
N ALA A 68 -3.09 -4.06 3.70
CA ALA A 68 -2.80 -5.35 3.09
C ALA A 68 -3.20 -6.52 4.02
N VAL A 69 -2.83 -6.44 5.30
CA VAL A 69 -3.20 -7.44 6.31
C VAL A 69 -4.70 -7.48 6.55
N LEU A 70 -5.43 -6.39 6.39
CA LEU A 70 -6.89 -6.40 6.54
C LEU A 70 -7.63 -6.84 5.28
N LEU A 71 -7.06 -6.66 4.09
CA LEU A 71 -7.77 -6.80 2.82
C LEU A 71 -7.45 -8.07 2.04
N TYR A 72 -6.28 -8.67 2.24
CA TYR A 72 -5.88 -9.86 1.49
C TYR A 72 -5.94 -11.09 2.39
N ASP A 73 -6.45 -12.20 1.85
CA ASP A 73 -6.57 -13.43 2.64
C ASP A 73 -5.20 -14.05 2.92
N ASN A 74 -4.26 -13.94 1.98
CA ASN A 74 -2.89 -14.38 2.14
C ASN A 74 -1.93 -13.33 1.59
N LEU A 75 -0.79 -13.15 2.26
CA LEU A 75 0.27 -12.22 1.89
C LEU A 75 1.58 -12.97 1.72
N PRO A 76 1.98 -13.26 0.48
CA PRO A 76 3.31 -13.79 0.18
C PRO A 76 4.41 -12.80 0.58
N VAL A 77 5.43 -13.31 1.25
CA VAL A 77 6.61 -12.57 1.70
C VAL A 77 7.82 -13.10 0.94
N PHE A 78 8.13 -12.48 -0.19
CA PHE A 78 9.16 -12.96 -1.11
C PHE A 78 10.57 -12.57 -0.67
N SER A 79 11.42 -13.56 -0.34
CA SER A 79 12.87 -13.42 -0.15
C SER A 79 13.31 -12.23 0.72
N TYR A 80 12.48 -11.90 1.71
CA TYR A 80 12.64 -10.73 2.56
C TYR A 80 13.99 -10.70 3.29
N GLU A 81 14.41 -11.86 3.78
CA GLU A 81 15.66 -12.08 4.51
C GLU A 81 16.91 -11.77 3.67
N ARG A 82 16.82 -11.73 2.34
CA ARG A 82 17.94 -11.29 1.49
C ARG A 82 18.21 -9.80 1.62
N SER A 83 17.19 -9.00 1.93
CA SER A 83 17.29 -7.57 2.18
C SER A 83 17.51 -7.24 3.65
N PHE A 84 16.98 -8.07 4.54
CA PHE A 84 17.02 -7.88 5.99
C PHE A 84 17.34 -9.21 6.69
N PRO A 85 18.63 -9.61 6.78
CA PRO A 85 19.02 -10.93 7.30
C PRO A 85 18.64 -11.16 8.76
N GLU A 86 18.60 -10.11 9.57
CA GLU A 86 18.18 -10.14 10.98
C GLU A 86 16.67 -9.87 11.14
N SER A 87 15.86 -10.23 10.14
CA SER A 87 14.42 -10.05 10.19
C SER A 87 13.76 -10.88 11.29
N GLN A 88 12.78 -10.27 11.93
CA GLN A 88 11.84 -10.84 12.88
C GLN A 88 10.39 -10.75 12.36
N LEU A 89 10.17 -10.43 11.09
CA LEU A 89 8.85 -10.23 10.48
C LEU A 89 7.96 -11.46 10.62
N LEU A 90 8.54 -12.65 10.49
CA LEU A 90 7.80 -13.92 10.67
C LEU A 90 7.51 -14.25 12.15
N THR A 91 8.06 -13.48 13.09
CA THR A 91 7.75 -13.56 14.53
C THR A 91 6.54 -12.71 14.93
N LEU A 92 5.87 -12.05 13.97
CA LEU A 92 4.55 -11.46 14.16
C LEU A 92 3.50 -12.58 14.29
N ASP A 93 3.54 -13.30 15.42
CA ASP A 93 2.80 -14.56 15.65
C ASP A 93 1.31 -14.46 15.32
N LEU A 94 0.71 -13.31 15.62
CA LEU A 94 -0.70 -12.99 15.37
C LEU A 94 -1.08 -12.94 13.88
N LEU A 95 -0.10 -12.83 12.98
CA LEU A 95 -0.26 -12.76 11.54
C LEU A 95 0.33 -13.98 10.81
N THR A 96 0.78 -15.01 11.53
CA THR A 96 1.43 -16.18 10.93
C THR A 96 0.54 -16.98 9.98
N ASP A 97 -0.78 -16.92 10.13
CA ASP A 97 -1.74 -17.54 9.20
C ASP A 97 -1.99 -16.68 7.94
N VAL A 98 -1.52 -15.43 7.93
CA VAL A 98 -1.70 -14.47 6.82
C VAL A 98 -0.41 -14.34 6.02
N LEU A 99 0.74 -14.30 6.69
CA LEU A 99 2.04 -14.15 6.04
C LEU A 99 2.55 -15.52 5.56
N TRP A 100 2.86 -15.60 4.26
CA TRP A 100 3.37 -16.81 3.62
C TRP A 100 4.80 -16.59 3.16
N PRO A 101 5.82 -17.11 3.86
CA PRO A 101 7.20 -16.95 3.43
C PRO A 101 7.44 -17.66 2.09
N VAL A 102 7.98 -16.93 1.11
CA VAL A 102 8.34 -17.45 -0.21
C VAL A 102 9.79 -17.16 -0.51
N GLN A 103 10.59 -18.19 -0.75
CA GLN A 103 11.99 -18.07 -1.09
C GLN A 103 12.21 -18.24 -2.60
N MET A 104 12.89 -17.27 -3.21
CA MET A 104 13.17 -17.22 -4.64
C MET A 104 14.60 -17.69 -4.91
N HIS A 105 14.75 -18.79 -5.66
CA HIS A 105 16.04 -19.39 -5.95
C HIS A 105 16.14 -19.79 -7.43
N GLY A 106 17.28 -20.40 -7.80
CA GLY A 106 17.46 -21.07 -9.08
C GLY A 106 17.19 -20.20 -10.30
N ALA A 107 16.59 -20.81 -11.31
CA ALA A 107 16.32 -20.20 -12.60
C ALA A 107 15.28 -19.06 -12.50
N ALA A 108 14.24 -19.25 -11.68
CA ALA A 108 13.19 -18.24 -11.49
C ALA A 108 13.75 -16.92 -10.93
N TYR A 109 14.62 -17.00 -9.93
CA TYR A 109 15.29 -15.81 -9.40
C TYR A 109 16.18 -15.12 -10.45
N GLN A 110 17.00 -15.89 -11.18
CA GLN A 110 17.91 -15.33 -12.17
C GLN A 110 17.18 -14.69 -13.35
N GLU A 111 16.07 -15.28 -13.80
CA GLU A 111 15.24 -14.74 -14.87
C GLU A 111 14.65 -13.37 -14.48
N CYS A 112 14.03 -13.28 -13.30
CA CYS A 112 13.50 -12.01 -12.79
C CYS A 112 14.59 -10.98 -12.55
N LYS A 113 15.76 -11.40 -12.04
CA LYS A 113 16.91 -10.52 -11.85
C LYS A 113 17.41 -9.95 -13.18
N GLN A 114 17.56 -10.80 -14.19
CA GLN A 114 18.05 -10.40 -15.51
C GLN A 114 17.11 -9.41 -16.18
N SER A 115 15.80 -9.68 -16.15
CA SER A 115 14.78 -8.74 -16.64
C SER A 115 14.83 -7.39 -15.92
N ALA A 116 15.04 -7.39 -14.60
CA ALA A 116 15.15 -6.16 -13.83
C ALA A 116 16.46 -5.38 -14.10
N ILE A 117 17.57 -6.06 -14.39
CA ILE A 117 18.84 -5.42 -14.81
C ILE A 117 18.67 -4.74 -16.16
N GLU A 118 17.98 -5.39 -17.10
CA GLU A 118 17.70 -4.82 -18.43
C GLU A 118 16.88 -3.53 -18.32
N GLU A 119 15.86 -3.53 -17.45
CA GLU A 119 15.07 -2.32 -17.19
C GLU A 119 15.87 -1.23 -16.48
N ILE A 120 16.79 -1.59 -15.57
CA ILE A 120 17.69 -0.61 -14.95
C ILE A 120 18.50 0.18 -15.99
N GLY A 121 18.97 -0.49 -17.03
CA GLY A 121 19.74 0.15 -18.10
C GLY A 121 18.94 1.20 -18.88
N SER A 122 17.60 1.11 -18.87
CA SER A 122 16.70 2.05 -19.55
C SER A 122 16.35 3.28 -18.70
N LEU A 123 16.70 3.27 -17.40
CA LEU A 123 16.31 4.30 -16.45
C LEU A 123 16.98 5.66 -16.73
N ARG A 124 16.17 6.72 -16.61
CA ARG A 124 16.62 8.10 -16.74
C ARG A 124 17.33 8.58 -15.47
N SER A 125 17.90 9.78 -15.52
CA SER A 125 18.54 10.41 -14.37
C SER A 125 17.55 10.71 -13.24
N ILE A 126 18.00 10.56 -12.01
CA ILE A 126 17.21 10.68 -10.78
C ILE A 126 17.72 11.88 -9.97
N SER A 127 16.84 12.55 -9.22
CA SER A 127 17.23 13.69 -8.39
C SER A 127 18.15 13.26 -7.25
N ARG A 128 19.22 14.04 -7.00
CA ARG A 128 20.13 13.77 -5.88
C ARG A 128 19.42 13.81 -4.52
N ALA A 129 18.43 14.68 -4.38
CA ALA A 129 17.64 14.80 -3.15
C ALA A 129 16.91 13.48 -2.83
N LEU A 130 16.24 12.89 -3.82
CA LEU A 130 15.56 11.61 -3.65
C LEU A 130 16.53 10.46 -3.37
N VAL A 131 17.69 10.44 -4.04
CA VAL A 131 18.74 9.44 -3.77
C VAL A 131 19.20 9.52 -2.31
N GLN A 132 19.47 10.72 -1.80
CA GLN A 132 19.91 10.89 -0.40
C GLN A 132 18.81 10.54 0.61
N ASP A 133 17.56 10.91 0.33
CA ASP A 133 16.39 10.53 1.15
C ASP A 133 16.27 8.99 1.26
N VAL A 134 16.33 8.29 0.12
CA VAL A 134 16.29 6.82 0.10
C VAL A 134 17.49 6.23 0.85
N LEU A 135 18.71 6.71 0.62
CA LEU A 135 19.91 6.18 1.30
C LEU A 135 19.85 6.34 2.82
N GLY A 136 19.27 7.44 3.32
CA GLY A 136 19.03 7.66 4.75
C GLY A 136 18.14 6.58 5.35
N ASP A 137 17.01 6.28 4.69
CA ASP A 137 16.09 5.23 5.11
C ASP A 137 16.73 3.83 5.06
N LEU A 138 17.49 3.52 4.01
CA LEU A 138 18.16 2.22 3.87
C LEU A 138 19.16 1.96 5.00
N ALA A 139 19.86 3.00 5.44
CA ALA A 139 20.77 2.90 6.58
C ALA A 139 20.00 2.65 7.88
N ALA A 140 18.96 3.44 8.18
CA ALA A 140 18.14 3.27 9.37
C ALA A 140 17.44 1.90 9.43
N TYR A 141 17.02 1.37 8.28
CA TYR A 141 16.36 0.08 8.18
C TYR A 141 17.32 -1.11 8.08
N LYS A 142 18.64 -0.88 8.06
CA LYS A 142 19.67 -1.92 7.93
C LYS A 142 19.47 -2.77 6.67
N TYR A 143 19.33 -2.10 5.52
CA TYR A 143 19.20 -2.78 4.23
C TYR A 143 20.56 -3.30 3.75
N GLU A 144 20.65 -4.61 3.48
CA GLU A 144 21.93 -5.28 3.21
C GLU A 144 22.02 -6.01 1.86
N TRP A 145 20.98 -5.91 1.01
CA TRP A 145 21.01 -6.66 -0.24
C TRP A 145 22.00 -6.05 -1.25
N HIS A 146 22.99 -6.85 -1.65
CA HIS A 146 24.01 -6.48 -2.63
C HIS A 146 24.12 -7.53 -3.75
N PRO A 147 23.24 -7.47 -4.76
CA PRO A 147 23.28 -8.40 -5.88
C PRO A 147 24.47 -8.11 -6.81
N ALA A 148 25.15 -9.15 -7.28
CA ALA A 148 26.19 -9.02 -8.30
C ALA A 148 25.62 -8.51 -9.64
N GLY A 149 26.43 -7.82 -10.45
CA GLY A 149 26.04 -7.36 -11.80
C GLY A 149 25.26 -6.04 -11.82
N VAL A 150 25.31 -5.26 -10.74
CA VAL A 150 24.65 -3.94 -10.61
C VAL A 150 25.67 -2.80 -10.61
N GLU A 151 26.85 -3.04 -11.18
CA GLU A 151 27.85 -2.01 -11.41
C GLU A 151 27.38 -1.09 -12.54
N HIS A 152 26.60 -0.09 -12.19
CA HIS A 152 26.18 0.92 -13.15
C HIS A 152 27.30 1.96 -13.29
N GLU A 153 27.70 2.27 -14.53
CA GLU A 153 28.74 3.27 -14.84
C GLU A 153 28.41 4.71 -14.36
N ARG A 154 27.24 4.94 -13.76
CA ARG A 154 26.81 6.25 -13.27
C ARG A 154 27.22 6.43 -11.81
N ALA A 155 27.70 7.62 -11.46
CA ALA A 155 28.23 8.02 -10.14
C ALA A 155 27.19 8.07 -8.98
N VAL A 156 26.25 7.13 -8.94
CA VAL A 156 25.22 7.00 -7.90
C VAL A 156 25.61 5.83 -6.97
N ASP A 157 25.26 5.95 -5.69
CA ASP A 157 25.58 4.95 -4.66
C ASP A 157 25.07 3.54 -5.04
N PRO A 158 25.90 2.48 -4.99
CA PRO A 158 25.49 1.11 -5.33
C PRO A 158 24.29 0.59 -4.52
N ARG A 159 24.11 1.04 -3.27
CA ARG A 159 22.96 0.66 -2.43
C ARG A 159 21.65 1.16 -3.01
N PHE A 160 21.65 2.37 -3.57
CA PHE A 160 20.48 2.93 -4.23
C PHE A 160 20.11 2.10 -5.47
N TYR A 161 21.08 1.68 -6.28
CA TYR A 161 20.78 0.81 -7.43
C TYR A 161 20.31 -0.58 -7.03
N ALA A 162 20.91 -1.18 -5.99
CA ALA A 162 20.39 -2.42 -5.42
C ALA A 162 18.94 -2.26 -4.96
N PHE A 163 18.61 -1.14 -4.34
CA PHE A 163 17.25 -0.82 -3.96
C PHE A 163 16.31 -0.71 -5.16
N VAL A 164 16.68 0.02 -6.22
CA VAL A 164 15.90 0.11 -7.47
C VAL A 164 15.70 -1.27 -8.09
N LEU A 165 16.77 -2.06 -8.19
CA LEU A 165 16.73 -3.42 -8.74
C LEU A 165 15.76 -4.28 -7.95
N SER A 166 15.76 -4.16 -6.62
CA SER A 166 14.83 -4.90 -5.77
C SER A 166 13.38 -4.54 -6.09
N GLY A 167 13.07 -3.29 -6.39
CA GLY A 167 11.73 -2.88 -6.79
C GLY A 167 11.28 -3.58 -8.08
N LEU A 168 12.12 -3.48 -9.11
CA LEU A 168 11.88 -4.06 -10.44
C LEU A 168 11.83 -5.59 -10.41
N MET A 169 12.62 -6.24 -9.56
CA MET A 169 12.54 -7.69 -9.36
C MET A 169 11.17 -8.11 -8.83
N TYR A 170 10.60 -7.35 -7.90
CA TYR A 170 9.26 -7.64 -7.36
C TYR A 170 8.17 -7.31 -8.38
N ASP A 171 8.40 -6.35 -9.28
CA ASP A 171 7.52 -6.13 -10.43
C ASP A 171 7.57 -7.33 -11.39
N ALA A 172 8.76 -7.88 -11.65
CA ALA A 172 8.93 -9.11 -12.43
C ALA A 172 8.25 -10.31 -11.75
N TYR A 173 8.30 -10.44 -10.41
CA TYR A 173 7.54 -11.47 -9.70
C TYR A 173 6.04 -11.32 -9.92
N ALA A 174 5.52 -10.11 -9.86
CA ALA A 174 4.10 -9.86 -10.13
C ALA A 174 3.74 -10.24 -11.58
N GLN A 175 4.58 -9.90 -12.56
CA GLN A 175 4.38 -10.31 -13.95
C GLN A 175 4.40 -11.83 -14.13
N LYS A 176 5.30 -12.55 -13.44
CA LYS A 176 5.37 -14.03 -13.51
C LYS A 176 4.19 -14.72 -12.84
N LEU A 177 3.66 -14.14 -11.75
CA LEU A 177 2.46 -14.61 -11.10
C LEU A 177 1.21 -14.37 -11.96
N SER A 178 1.15 -13.27 -12.68
CA SER A 178 0.04 -12.96 -13.59
C SER A 178 -0.08 -13.96 -14.75
N VAL A 179 -1.32 -14.22 -15.17
CA VAL A 179 -1.60 -14.97 -16.40
C VAL A 179 -1.76 -13.99 -17.56
N SER A 180 -0.92 -14.13 -18.59
CA SER A 180 -1.00 -13.27 -19.78
C SER A 180 -2.36 -13.42 -20.47
N GLY A 181 -3.10 -12.32 -20.61
CA GLY A 181 -4.45 -12.32 -21.17
C GLY A 181 -5.53 -12.97 -20.28
N GLY A 182 -5.19 -13.34 -19.04
CA GLY A 182 -6.12 -13.90 -18.07
C GLY A 182 -7.09 -12.87 -17.49
N ALA A 183 -8.07 -13.34 -16.73
CA ALA A 183 -9.06 -12.49 -16.07
C ALA A 183 -8.43 -11.59 -14.98
N ALA A 184 -9.21 -10.62 -14.48
CA ALA A 184 -8.79 -9.70 -13.41
C ALA A 184 -8.25 -10.41 -12.16
N THR A 185 -8.86 -11.54 -11.81
CA THR A 185 -8.52 -12.39 -10.66
C THR A 185 -7.25 -13.20 -10.89
N GLU A 186 -6.80 -13.32 -12.14
CA GLU A 186 -5.58 -14.00 -12.54
C GLU A 186 -4.41 -13.02 -12.75
N GLN A 187 -4.62 -11.72 -12.51
CA GLN A 187 -3.58 -10.71 -12.48
C GLN A 187 -3.07 -10.52 -11.05
N ALA A 188 -1.77 -10.70 -10.87
CA ALA A 188 -1.14 -10.46 -9.58
C ALA A 188 -1.10 -8.96 -9.25
N GLN A 189 -1.16 -8.66 -7.96
CA GLN A 189 -1.19 -7.30 -7.46
C GLN A 189 0.15 -6.90 -6.88
N ARG A 190 0.77 -5.89 -7.47
CA ARG A 190 1.97 -5.27 -6.93
C ARG A 190 1.57 -4.17 -5.95
N ILE A 191 1.88 -4.36 -4.67
CA ILE A 191 1.64 -3.35 -3.63
C ILE A 191 2.95 -2.65 -3.31
N LEU A 192 3.10 -1.43 -3.81
CA LEU A 192 4.32 -0.62 -3.66
C LEU A 192 4.30 0.20 -2.37
N GLN A 193 5.47 0.39 -1.77
CA GLN A 193 5.68 1.45 -0.80
C GLN A 193 5.47 2.81 -1.50
N PRO A 194 4.75 3.78 -0.92
CA PRO A 194 4.51 5.08 -1.55
C PRO A 194 5.80 5.78 -2.00
N LYS A 195 6.84 5.80 -1.15
CA LYS A 195 8.15 6.38 -1.50
C LYS A 195 8.81 5.69 -2.69
N ARG A 196 8.72 4.35 -2.78
CA ARG A 196 9.21 3.60 -3.94
C ARG A 196 8.39 3.89 -5.19
N ALA A 197 7.06 3.98 -5.09
CA ALA A 197 6.19 4.32 -6.21
C ALA A 197 6.55 5.70 -6.76
N LYS A 198 6.72 6.71 -5.89
CA LYS A 198 7.22 8.04 -6.25
C LYS A 198 8.58 7.97 -6.92
N MET A 199 9.52 7.20 -6.38
CA MET A 199 10.84 7.04 -6.96
C MET A 199 10.77 6.47 -8.38
N LEU A 200 10.08 5.34 -8.57
CA LEU A 200 9.93 4.70 -9.89
C LEU A 200 9.22 5.65 -10.88
N ALA A 201 8.21 6.39 -10.43
CA ALA A 201 7.54 7.41 -11.22
C ALA A 201 8.51 8.52 -11.66
N GLU A 202 9.30 9.08 -10.74
CA GLU A 202 10.32 10.09 -11.04
C GLU A 202 11.36 9.57 -12.05
N VAL A 203 11.79 8.32 -11.89
CA VAL A 203 12.75 7.69 -12.80
C VAL A 203 12.15 7.53 -14.21
N ALA A 204 10.89 7.10 -14.30
CA ALA A 204 10.20 6.89 -15.56
C ALA A 204 10.00 8.20 -16.34
N ILE A 205 9.59 9.28 -15.66
CA ILE A 205 9.41 10.59 -16.31
C ILE A 205 10.76 11.26 -16.62
N GLY A 206 11.76 11.09 -15.75
CA GLY A 206 13.13 11.60 -15.82
C GLY A 206 13.23 13.13 -15.93
N HIS A 207 13.51 13.85 -14.83
CA HIS A 207 13.65 15.33 -14.72
C HIS A 207 12.65 16.21 -15.51
N ARG A 208 11.57 15.64 -16.04
CA ARG A 208 10.53 16.35 -16.79
C ARG A 208 9.43 16.91 -15.90
N SER A 209 9.42 16.52 -14.61
CA SER A 209 8.49 17.12 -13.65
C SER A 209 8.84 18.60 -13.48
N PRO A 210 7.96 19.52 -13.88
CA PRO A 210 8.20 20.93 -13.66
C PRO A 210 8.20 21.18 -12.15
N HIS A 211 9.33 21.62 -11.60
CA HIS A 211 9.36 22.16 -10.24
C HIS A 211 8.63 23.51 -10.26
N HIS A 212 7.33 23.48 -9.99
CA HIS A 212 6.54 24.68 -9.76
C HIS A 212 6.66 25.08 -8.28
N PRO A 213 7.19 26.28 -7.96
CA PRO A 213 7.21 26.76 -6.58
C PRO A 213 5.79 26.79 -6.00
N GLY A 214 5.56 26.08 -4.89
CA GLY A 214 4.26 26.01 -4.22
C GLY A 214 3.39 24.81 -4.58
N ILE A 215 3.80 23.96 -5.52
CA ILE A 215 3.17 22.65 -5.74
C ILE A 215 3.97 21.59 -5.01
N ASP A 216 3.27 20.68 -4.31
CA ASP A 216 3.88 19.52 -3.68
C ASP A 216 4.64 18.67 -4.74
N PRO A 217 5.93 18.35 -4.53
CA PRO A 217 6.72 17.61 -5.51
C PRO A 217 6.12 16.26 -5.91
N GLU A 218 5.41 15.58 -5.00
CA GLU A 218 4.73 14.32 -5.33
C GLU A 218 3.52 14.56 -6.25
N GLN A 219 2.69 15.56 -5.95
CA GLN A 219 1.61 15.98 -6.84
C GLN A 219 2.12 16.32 -8.26
N ALA A 220 3.24 17.03 -8.38
CA ALA A 220 3.81 17.39 -9.68
C ALA A 220 4.21 16.16 -10.52
N VAL A 221 4.74 15.10 -9.88
CA VAL A 221 5.09 13.84 -10.54
C VAL A 221 3.85 13.14 -11.09
N PHE A 222 2.78 13.09 -10.30
CA PHE A 222 1.53 12.45 -10.71
C PHE A 222 0.79 13.24 -11.80
N GLU A 223 0.77 14.56 -11.74
CA GLU A 223 0.23 15.42 -12.79
C GLU A 223 0.97 15.20 -14.13
N GLU A 224 2.28 15.05 -14.07
CA GLU A 224 3.10 14.74 -15.26
C GLU A 224 2.79 13.35 -15.82
N ILE A 225 2.59 12.34 -14.97
CA ILE A 225 2.11 11.01 -15.41
C ILE A 225 0.75 11.13 -16.09
N ALA A 226 -0.22 11.80 -15.46
CA ALA A 226 -1.56 12.00 -16.01
C ALA A 226 -1.51 12.71 -17.38
N ARG A 227 -0.55 13.62 -17.59
CA ARG A 227 -0.32 14.29 -18.87
C ARG A 227 0.29 13.37 -19.94
N LEU A 228 1.19 12.46 -19.54
CA LEU A 228 1.95 11.61 -20.46
C LEU A 228 1.21 10.34 -20.87
N VAL A 229 0.42 9.74 -19.98
CA VAL A 229 -0.26 8.45 -20.22
C VAL A 229 -1.15 8.48 -21.46
N PRO A 230 -2.08 9.45 -21.65
CA PRO A 230 -2.97 9.47 -22.82
C PRO A 230 -2.23 9.67 -24.15
N ARG A 231 -1.02 10.24 -24.11
CA ARG A 231 -0.18 10.47 -25.30
C ARG A 231 0.61 9.23 -25.71
N THR A 232 0.86 8.34 -24.76
CA THR A 232 1.74 7.18 -24.94
C THR A 232 0.94 5.91 -25.18
N VAL A 233 -0.26 5.80 -24.59
CA VAL A 233 -1.16 4.66 -24.78
C VAL A 233 -2.55 5.16 -25.19
N PRO A 234 -2.91 5.07 -26.49
CA PRO A 234 -4.20 5.52 -26.98
C PRO A 234 -5.35 4.81 -26.25
N GLY A 235 -6.34 5.58 -25.76
CA GLY A 235 -7.54 5.04 -25.10
C GLY A 235 -7.48 5.01 -23.57
N LEU A 236 -6.34 5.31 -22.94
CA LEU A 236 -6.24 5.48 -21.49
C LEU A 236 -6.63 6.92 -21.10
N ALA A 237 -7.62 7.04 -20.21
CA ALA A 237 -8.04 8.32 -19.65
C ALA A 237 -7.01 8.82 -18.61
N PRO A 238 -6.72 10.13 -18.56
CA PRO A 238 -5.86 10.71 -17.53
C PRO A 238 -6.51 10.58 -16.16
N VAL A 239 -5.86 9.84 -15.26
CA VAL A 239 -6.25 9.75 -13.84
C VAL A 239 -5.60 10.92 -13.11
N ALA A 240 -6.23 12.09 -13.10
CA ALA A 240 -5.67 13.30 -12.51
C ALA A 240 -5.91 13.42 -11.00
N THR A 241 -6.81 12.61 -10.43
CA THR A 241 -7.09 12.59 -9.00
C THR A 241 -7.26 11.15 -8.56
N PHE A 242 -6.28 10.64 -7.81
CA PHE A 242 -6.53 9.45 -7.01
C PHE A 242 -7.46 9.87 -5.86
N PRO A 243 -8.62 9.23 -5.66
CA PRO A 243 -9.36 9.42 -4.44
C PRO A 243 -8.44 8.98 -3.29
N THR A 244 -8.44 9.72 -2.18
CA THR A 244 -7.63 9.37 -1.02
C THR A 244 -7.99 7.94 -0.62
N THR A 245 -7.09 6.98 -0.85
CA THR A 245 -7.34 5.59 -0.48
C THR A 245 -7.58 5.57 1.03
N VAL A 246 -8.75 5.06 1.42
CA VAL A 246 -9.14 5.00 2.82
C VAL A 246 -8.26 3.96 3.50
N THR A 247 -7.44 4.39 4.45
CA THR A 247 -6.65 3.47 5.27
C THR A 247 -7.38 3.14 6.57
N PHE A 248 -7.22 1.91 7.04
CA PHE A 248 -7.82 1.47 8.30
C PHE A 248 -6.97 1.85 9.52
N LEU A 249 -5.69 2.17 9.36
CA LEU A 249 -4.79 2.45 10.47
C LEU A 249 -5.34 3.48 11.48
N PRO A 250 -5.85 4.66 11.07
CA PRO A 250 -6.46 5.63 11.99
C PRO A 250 -7.67 5.07 12.75
N LEU A 251 -8.48 4.23 12.09
CA LEU A 251 -9.62 3.57 12.74
C LEU A 251 -9.17 2.60 13.82
N LEU A 252 -8.12 1.82 13.56
CA LEU A 252 -7.58 0.87 14.51
C LEU A 252 -6.91 1.55 15.70
N LEU A 253 -6.19 2.65 15.48
CA LEU A 253 -5.61 3.45 16.56
C LEU A 253 -6.66 4.02 17.52
N ASN A 254 -7.86 4.35 17.01
CA ASN A 254 -8.99 4.78 17.84
C ASN A 254 -9.59 3.65 18.70
N GLN A 255 -9.16 2.40 18.52
CA GLN A 255 -9.57 1.28 19.36
C GLN A 255 -8.54 0.98 20.45
N LEU A 256 -7.38 1.63 20.45
CA LEU A 256 -6.39 1.48 21.49
C LEU A 256 -6.77 2.31 22.71
N ASP A 257 -6.57 1.72 23.88
CA ASP A 257 -6.54 2.46 25.13
C ASP A 257 -5.36 3.45 25.12
N GLN A 258 -5.42 4.44 26.02
CA GLN A 258 -4.41 5.50 26.09
C GLN A 258 -2.99 5.02 26.42
N TYR A 259 -2.84 3.77 26.85
CA TYR A 259 -1.57 3.13 27.22
C TYR A 259 -1.17 1.98 26.29
N GLY A 260 -1.86 1.78 25.17
CA GLY A 260 -1.57 0.68 24.25
C GLY A 260 -0.26 0.88 23.47
N GLY A 261 0.56 -0.16 23.40
CA GLY A 261 1.81 -0.22 22.62
C GLY A 261 1.63 -0.81 21.21
N PRO A 262 2.71 -0.96 20.43
CA PRO A 262 2.68 -1.61 19.12
C PRO A 262 2.10 -3.02 19.13
N ALA A 263 2.41 -3.83 20.16
CA ALA A 263 1.84 -5.17 20.30
C ALA A 263 0.30 -5.13 20.41
N ASP A 264 -0.26 -4.19 21.19
CA ASP A 264 -1.71 -4.01 21.33
C ASP A 264 -2.35 -3.59 20.00
N LEU A 265 -1.67 -2.76 19.20
CA LEU A 265 -2.16 -2.38 17.87
C LEU A 265 -2.21 -3.59 16.94
N LEU A 266 -1.19 -4.45 16.96
CA LEU A 266 -1.15 -5.67 16.17
C LEU A 266 -2.30 -6.62 16.55
N ASP A 267 -2.59 -6.71 17.85
CA ASP A 267 -3.74 -7.42 18.42
C ASP A 267 -5.07 -6.90 17.87
N VAL A 268 -5.22 -5.57 17.85
CA VAL A 268 -6.39 -4.90 17.28
C VAL A 268 -6.52 -5.19 15.79
N VAL A 269 -5.41 -5.12 15.02
CA VAL A 269 -5.38 -5.47 13.59
C VAL A 269 -5.88 -6.90 13.37
N ALA A 270 -5.32 -7.88 14.09
CA ALA A 270 -5.69 -9.28 13.99
C ALA A 270 -7.17 -9.52 14.34
N LYS A 271 -7.67 -8.89 15.41
CA LYS A 271 -9.09 -8.94 15.79
C LYS A 271 -10.00 -8.30 14.74
N TYR A 272 -9.60 -7.15 14.18
CA TYR A 272 -10.40 -6.44 13.17
C TYR A 272 -10.50 -7.23 11.87
N ARG A 273 -9.41 -7.89 11.45
CA ARG A 273 -9.36 -8.76 10.26
C ARG A 273 -10.49 -9.79 10.24
N ASN A 274 -10.85 -10.33 11.40
CA ASN A 274 -11.87 -11.37 11.53
C ASN A 274 -13.29 -10.84 11.72
N LYS A 275 -13.50 -9.52 11.74
CA LYS A 275 -14.84 -8.93 11.81
C LYS A 275 -15.58 -9.14 10.51
N GLY A 276 -16.85 -9.53 10.59
CA GLY A 276 -17.72 -9.70 9.41
C GLY A 276 -17.81 -8.45 8.54
N SER A 277 -17.69 -7.24 9.11
CA SER A 277 -17.63 -5.99 8.32
C SER A 277 -16.39 -5.87 7.43
N VAL A 278 -15.25 -6.39 7.87
CA VAL A 278 -14.01 -6.40 7.08
C VAL A 278 -14.09 -7.48 6.01
N GLN A 279 -14.63 -8.65 6.33
CA GLN A 279 -14.88 -9.73 5.35
C GLN A 279 -15.83 -9.25 4.24
N ASP A 280 -16.94 -8.59 4.58
CA ASP A 280 -17.85 -7.98 3.61
C ASP A 280 -17.14 -6.94 2.74
N PHE A 281 -16.24 -6.15 3.33
CA PHE A 281 -15.46 -5.15 2.62
C PHE A 281 -14.46 -5.78 1.65
N ARG A 282 -13.77 -6.87 2.03
CA ARG A 282 -12.91 -7.63 1.10
C ARG A 282 -13.69 -8.14 -0.09
N ALA A 283 -14.84 -8.77 0.15
CA ALA A 283 -15.67 -9.32 -0.91
C ALA A 283 -16.16 -8.21 -1.86
N TRP A 284 -16.56 -7.06 -1.31
CA TRP A 284 -16.92 -5.89 -2.11
C TRP A 284 -15.73 -5.33 -2.91
N HIS A 285 -14.57 -5.15 -2.27
CA HIS A 285 -13.36 -4.64 -2.89
C HIS A 285 -12.88 -5.58 -4.02
N ALA A 286 -12.94 -6.89 -3.81
CA ALA A 286 -12.60 -7.89 -4.83
C ALA A 286 -13.50 -7.75 -6.08
N ARG A 287 -14.82 -7.63 -5.90
CA ARG A 287 -15.78 -7.39 -7.00
C ARG A 287 -15.53 -6.06 -7.72
N LEU A 288 -15.27 -4.99 -6.96
CA LEU A 288 -14.96 -3.68 -7.54
C LEU A 288 -13.75 -3.76 -8.47
N ARG A 289 -12.69 -4.47 -8.08
CA ARG A 289 -11.50 -4.66 -8.93
C ARG A 289 -11.81 -5.43 -10.21
N GLU A 290 -12.65 -6.47 -10.12
CA GLU A 290 -13.10 -7.24 -11.28
C GLU A 290 -13.90 -6.36 -12.26
N ASP A 291 -14.87 -5.60 -11.76
CA ASP A 291 -15.67 -4.67 -12.56
C ASP A 291 -14.79 -3.61 -13.22
N LEU A 292 -13.85 -3.01 -12.47
CA LEU A 292 -12.91 -2.01 -12.98
C LEU A 292 -11.99 -2.57 -14.07
N HIS A 293 -11.51 -3.80 -13.92
CA HIS A 293 -10.71 -4.47 -14.95
C HIS A 293 -11.50 -4.69 -16.25
N LEU A 294 -12.80 -4.93 -16.15
CA LEU A 294 -13.72 -5.04 -17.30
C LEU A 294 -14.18 -3.67 -17.84
N GLY A 295 -13.69 -2.55 -17.27
CA GLY A 295 -14.10 -1.20 -17.64
C GLY A 295 -15.54 -0.86 -17.24
N ARG A 296 -16.09 -1.53 -16.22
CA ARG A 296 -17.47 -1.40 -15.75
C ARG A 296 -17.52 -0.78 -14.36
N LEU A 297 -18.65 -0.15 -14.05
CA LEU A 297 -19.00 0.24 -12.68
C LEU A 297 -19.85 -0.87 -12.04
N PRO A 298 -19.71 -1.11 -10.72
CA PRO A 298 -20.55 -2.07 -10.01
C PRO A 298 -22.03 -1.73 -10.16
N SER A 299 -22.84 -2.69 -10.61
CA SER A 299 -24.29 -2.54 -10.72
C SER A 299 -24.91 -2.30 -9.35
N GLY A 300 -25.77 -1.27 -9.22
CA GLY A 300 -26.49 -0.94 -7.98
C GLY A 300 -25.86 0.15 -7.11
N LEU A 301 -24.58 0.49 -7.30
CA LEU A 301 -23.91 1.54 -6.51
C LEU A 301 -24.58 2.91 -6.69
N GLN A 302 -24.96 3.27 -7.92
CA GLN A 302 -25.67 4.52 -8.20
C GLN A 302 -27.08 4.55 -7.59
N ASP A 303 -27.77 3.41 -7.57
CA ASP A 303 -29.13 3.33 -7.04
C ASP A 303 -29.15 3.37 -5.50
N ASP A 304 -28.16 2.76 -4.86
CA ASP A 304 -27.95 2.87 -3.41
C ASP A 304 -27.70 4.32 -3.01
N LEU A 305 -26.83 5.03 -3.73
CA LEU A 305 -26.48 6.43 -3.45
C LEU A 305 -27.66 7.39 -3.66
N ARG A 306 -28.50 7.13 -4.68
CA ARG A 306 -29.74 7.89 -4.91
C ARG A 306 -30.72 7.74 -3.74
N LYS A 307 -30.88 6.53 -3.19
CA LYS A 307 -31.78 6.28 -2.04
C LYS A 307 -31.36 7.07 -0.79
N ILE A 308 -30.08 7.10 -0.46
CA ILE A 308 -29.56 7.92 0.67
C ILE A 308 -29.78 9.40 0.44
N SER A 309 -29.53 9.86 -0.79
CA SER A 309 -29.68 11.27 -1.13
C SER A 309 -31.12 11.70 -0.83
N ALA A 310 -32.10 10.88 -1.23
CA ALA A 310 -33.52 11.12 -0.97
C ALA A 310 -33.87 11.11 0.53
N GLU A 311 -33.37 10.14 1.30
CA GLU A 311 -33.63 10.03 2.74
C GLU A 311 -32.96 11.16 3.54
N ALA A 312 -31.70 11.48 3.23
CA ALA A 312 -30.95 12.57 3.87
C ALA A 312 -31.58 13.95 3.59
N ASN A 313 -32.15 14.16 2.39
CA ASN A 313 -32.90 15.38 2.06
C ASN A 313 -34.16 15.54 2.91
N GLY A 314 -34.81 14.41 3.25
CA GLY A 314 -35.99 14.40 4.12
C GLY A 314 -35.70 14.83 5.56
N GLU A 315 -34.52 14.47 6.09
CA GLU A 315 -34.10 14.88 7.44
C GLU A 315 -33.43 16.26 7.49
N ALA A 316 -32.61 16.60 6.51
CA ALA A 316 -31.82 17.84 6.52
C ALA A 316 -32.65 19.08 6.17
N GLY A 317 -33.83 18.91 5.56
CA GLY A 317 -34.62 20.01 5.00
C GLY A 317 -33.90 20.79 3.89
N SER A 318 -32.76 20.28 3.41
CA SER A 318 -31.85 20.90 2.45
C SER A 318 -31.29 19.83 1.51
N PRO A 319 -30.98 20.15 0.24
CA PRO A 319 -30.48 19.18 -0.72
C PRO A 319 -29.03 18.77 -0.41
N VAL A 320 -28.88 17.60 0.19
CA VAL A 320 -27.65 16.81 0.26
C VAL A 320 -27.45 16.09 -1.06
N LYS A 321 -26.34 16.37 -1.74
CA LYS A 321 -25.92 15.64 -2.94
C LYS A 321 -24.77 14.70 -2.58
N PHE A 322 -24.94 13.43 -2.91
CA PHE A 322 -23.86 12.45 -2.92
C PHE A 322 -23.43 12.25 -4.38
N GLU A 323 -22.23 12.69 -4.72
CA GLU A 323 -21.65 12.49 -6.06
C GLU A 323 -20.66 11.33 -6.02
N VAL A 324 -20.69 10.46 -7.04
CA VAL A 324 -19.60 9.52 -7.33
C VAL A 324 -18.77 10.12 -8.43
N GLY A 325 -17.60 10.62 -8.08
CA GLY A 325 -16.54 10.83 -9.06
C GLY A 325 -15.88 9.50 -9.38
N LEU A 326 -15.80 9.14 -10.66
CA LEU A 326 -14.76 8.25 -11.18
C LEU A 326 -13.46 9.07 -11.32
N ASP A 327 -13.03 9.67 -10.22
CA ASP A 327 -11.66 10.11 -10.10
C ASP A 327 -10.88 8.81 -9.89
N ALA A 328 -10.16 8.40 -10.94
CA ALA A 328 -10.13 7.01 -11.36
C ALA A 328 -9.39 6.05 -10.41
N LEU A 329 -9.99 4.86 -10.27
CA LEU A 329 -9.38 3.58 -9.85
C LEU A 329 -9.19 3.21 -8.37
N ALA A 330 -9.88 3.77 -7.36
CA ALA A 330 -9.80 3.10 -6.03
C ALA A 330 -11.02 3.12 -5.11
N VAL A 331 -11.79 4.19 -4.98
CA VAL A 331 -12.94 4.20 -4.06
C VAL A 331 -13.97 5.19 -4.61
N PRO A 332 -15.26 4.83 -4.73
CA PRO A 332 -16.29 5.83 -4.98
C PRO A 332 -16.26 6.86 -3.84
N ALA A 333 -15.70 8.03 -4.10
CA ALA A 333 -15.61 9.11 -3.15
C ALA A 333 -17.01 9.74 -2.99
N VAL A 334 -17.69 9.43 -1.89
CA VAL A 334 -18.98 10.03 -1.56
C VAL A 334 -18.73 11.41 -0.94
N LYS A 335 -18.80 12.46 -1.76
CA LYS A 335 -18.79 13.83 -1.25
C LYS A 335 -20.16 14.13 -0.64
N ALA A 336 -20.19 14.53 0.63
CA ALA A 336 -21.40 14.95 1.32
C ALA A 336 -21.22 16.41 1.76
N ALA A 337 -21.98 17.32 1.15
CA ALA A 337 -22.10 18.68 1.63
C ALA A 337 -23.20 18.71 2.70
N ALA A 338 -22.83 18.63 3.98
CA ALA A 338 -23.79 18.69 5.08
C ALA A 338 -23.21 19.47 6.27
N GLU A 339 -23.92 20.50 6.71
CA GLU A 339 -23.64 21.24 7.94
C GLU A 339 -24.38 20.58 9.12
N GLY A 340 -23.64 19.98 10.07
CA GLY A 340 -24.18 19.58 11.39
C GLY A 340 -23.83 18.17 11.90
N ASN A 341 -23.47 18.08 13.18
CA ASN A 341 -23.07 16.84 13.85
C ASN A 341 -24.18 15.77 13.96
N LYS A 342 -25.47 16.17 14.01
CA LYS A 342 -26.61 15.23 14.07
C LYS A 342 -26.80 14.48 12.74
N LEU A 343 -26.65 15.18 11.61
CA LEU A 343 -26.75 14.60 10.28
C LEU A 343 -25.63 13.59 10.03
N ILE A 344 -24.40 13.90 10.48
CA ILE A 344 -23.26 12.97 10.43
C ILE A 344 -23.57 11.69 11.21
N GLY A 345 -24.19 11.78 12.38
CA GLY A 345 -24.61 10.62 13.19
C GLY A 345 -25.70 9.77 12.52
N PHE A 346 -26.68 10.41 11.90
CA PHE A 346 -27.74 9.72 11.15
C PHE A 346 -27.20 9.03 9.89
N VAL A 347 -26.39 9.74 9.10
CA VAL A 347 -25.72 9.21 7.90
C VAL A 347 -24.83 8.02 8.29
N LYS A 348 -24.11 8.05 9.43
CA LYS A 348 -23.36 6.88 9.96
C LYS A 348 -24.22 5.63 10.15
N GLN A 349 -25.47 5.80 10.56
CA GLN A 349 -26.39 4.71 10.88
C GLN A 349 -27.15 4.20 9.65
N HIS A 350 -27.44 5.08 8.69
CA HIS A 350 -28.33 4.85 7.54
C HIS A 350 -27.65 4.88 6.17
N LEU A 351 -26.31 5.02 6.09
CA LEU A 351 -25.56 4.73 4.87
C LEU A 351 -26.01 3.36 4.32
N PRO A 352 -26.42 3.27 3.05
CA PRO A 352 -26.97 2.09 2.45
C PRO A 352 -25.87 1.08 2.23
N GLY A 353 -26.34 -0.15 2.08
CA GLY A 353 -25.60 -1.35 1.79
C GLY A 353 -24.91 -1.96 3.02
N GLY A 354 -24.07 -2.96 2.75
CA GLY A 354 -23.63 -3.94 3.72
C GLY A 354 -22.79 -3.36 4.86
N ARG A 355 -22.38 -4.22 5.80
CA ARG A 355 -21.51 -3.83 6.93
C ARG A 355 -20.21 -3.13 6.47
N TYR A 356 -19.81 -3.33 5.22
CA TYR A 356 -18.64 -2.73 4.59
C TYR A 356 -18.71 -1.21 4.34
N GLN A 357 -19.86 -0.64 3.94
CA GLN A 357 -19.98 0.81 3.74
C GLN A 357 -19.89 1.56 5.08
N LYS A 358 -20.51 1.02 6.14
CA LYS A 358 -20.39 1.55 7.50
C LYS A 358 -18.95 1.52 7.99
N LEU A 359 -18.22 0.46 7.66
CA LEU A 359 -16.79 0.36 7.96
C LEU A 359 -15.96 1.41 7.20
N MET A 360 -16.17 1.56 5.89
CA MET A 360 -15.49 2.55 5.06
C MET A 360 -15.68 3.99 5.57
N TYR A 361 -16.91 4.34 5.93
CA TYR A 361 -17.21 5.67 6.46
C TYR A 361 -16.58 5.91 7.84
N ARG A 362 -16.49 4.90 8.70
CA ARG A 362 -15.78 5.00 9.98
C ARG A 362 -14.28 5.23 9.76
N ALA A 363 -13.68 4.53 8.80
CA ALA A 363 -12.28 4.72 8.44
C ALA A 363 -12.01 6.12 7.87
N LEU A 364 -12.85 6.61 6.94
CA LEU A 364 -12.79 7.98 6.42
C LEU A 364 -12.86 9.05 7.53
N ASN A 365 -13.81 8.92 8.48
CA ASN A 365 -13.89 9.86 9.59
C ASN A 365 -12.68 9.79 10.50
N ALA A 366 -12.18 8.58 10.78
CA ALA A 366 -10.99 8.43 11.60
C ALA A 366 -9.80 9.12 10.93
N GLN A 367 -9.62 8.91 9.62
CA GLN A 367 -8.58 9.56 8.82
C GLN A 367 -8.69 11.09 8.85
N ASN A 368 -9.91 11.65 8.71
CA ASN A 368 -10.14 13.10 8.79
C ASN A 368 -9.92 13.69 10.20
N ASN A 369 -10.15 12.88 11.24
CA ASN A 369 -10.00 13.32 12.64
C ASN A 369 -8.56 13.22 13.16
N TYR A 370 -7.69 12.46 12.49
CA TYR A 370 -6.27 12.36 12.82
C TYR A 370 -5.49 13.49 12.15
N PHE A 371 -5.53 14.69 12.75
CA PHE A 371 -4.75 15.85 12.29
C PHE A 371 -3.22 15.61 12.40
N ASP A 372 -2.78 14.71 13.29
CA ASP A 372 -1.37 14.38 13.49
C ASP A 372 -1.20 12.88 13.81
N LEU A 373 -1.40 12.05 12.78
CA LEU A 373 -1.25 10.59 12.88
C LEU A 373 0.15 10.17 13.34
N SER A 374 1.19 10.86 12.87
CA SER A 374 2.58 10.63 13.26
C SER A 374 2.76 10.72 14.77
N LYS A 375 2.27 11.81 15.38
CA LYS A 375 2.37 11.99 16.82
C LYS A 375 1.69 10.88 17.61
N ARG A 376 0.50 10.44 17.20
CA ARG A 376 -0.16 9.31 17.87
C ARG A 376 0.63 8.01 17.71
N LEU A 377 1.11 7.73 16.49
CA LEU A 377 1.94 6.55 16.24
C LEU A 377 3.22 6.58 17.08
N ARG A 378 3.82 7.75 17.26
CA ARG A 378 5.00 7.96 18.13
C ARG A 378 4.68 7.64 19.57
N GLN A 379 3.58 8.18 20.09
CA GLN A 379 3.12 7.92 21.45
C GLN A 379 2.91 6.43 21.70
N VAL A 380 2.23 5.74 20.78
CA VAL A 380 2.04 4.29 20.85
C VAL A 380 3.38 3.58 20.83
N TRP A 381 4.27 3.91 19.89
CA TRP A 381 5.56 3.24 19.76
C TRP A 381 6.43 3.36 21.00
N PHE A 382 6.51 4.56 21.60
CA PHE A 382 7.27 4.79 22.82
C PHE A 382 6.54 4.40 24.12
N ALA A 383 5.28 3.93 24.07
CA ALA A 383 4.55 3.50 25.27
C ALA A 383 5.14 2.25 25.92
N GLU A 384 5.99 1.50 25.20
CA GLU A 384 6.69 0.31 25.70
C GLU A 384 8.03 0.62 26.40
N LEU A 385 8.43 1.89 26.47
CA LEU A 385 9.54 2.35 27.33
C LEU A 385 9.02 2.81 28.68
#